data_AF-A0AAE3XLN4-F1
#
_entry.id   AF-A0AAE3XLN4-F1
#
_cell.length_a   1.000
_cell.length_b   1.000
_cell.length_c   1.000
_cell.angle_alpha   90.00
_cell.angle_beta   90.00
_cell.angle_gamma   90.00
#
_symmetry.space_group_name_H-M   'P 1'
#
loop_
_entity.id
_entity.type
_entity.pdbx_description
1 polymer ?
#
loop_
_entity_poly.entity_id
_entity_poly.type
_entity_poly.pdbx_seq_one_letter_code
_entity_poly.pdbx_strand_id
1 'polypeptide(L)'
;MSELVKKIAEVNEVQDAHIGYAGSPREQYKRFELLKSKATVKELIDLTNHKNKVVACYASWGLIDKEYEHLDQILNKFLDNDHNVSTFSGCLKGSDPISSEFYNRYWNKLRLESNDEEKTLQNDEQLLKIDSLILFKKNVYWLILDRALHNRKYPDNYLNQIKLLAFEKKNLDALEYIYKYDLEGNEKSIQNALTKYLDRKKIWPSEYEVIFDILLSFKDEDLTQVVLNELKEIDKNNTYPSSSNYDAILKKHGIKKDANNG
;
A
#
# COMPACT_ATOMS: atom_id res chain seq x y z
N MET A 1 -29.30 -14.37 12.84
CA MET A 1 -27.92 -14.19 12.35
C MET A 1 -27.55 -15.18 11.25
N SER A 2 -27.73 -16.50 11.46
CA SER A 2 -27.35 -17.56 10.49
C SER A 2 -27.83 -17.35 9.04
N GLU A 3 -29.10 -16.97 8.84
CA GLU A 3 -29.66 -16.80 7.48
C GLU A 3 -29.03 -15.60 6.73
N LEU A 4 -28.70 -14.53 7.44
CA LEU A 4 -28.02 -13.37 6.86
C LEU A 4 -26.60 -13.74 6.41
N VAL A 5 -25.86 -14.44 7.27
CA VAL A 5 -24.52 -14.94 6.98
C VAL A 5 -24.52 -15.87 5.77
N LYS A 6 -25.53 -16.75 5.66
CA LYS A 6 -25.69 -17.63 4.50
C LYS A 6 -25.87 -16.85 3.20
N LYS A 7 -26.74 -15.84 3.18
CA LYS A 7 -26.96 -14.97 2.00
C LYS A 7 -25.72 -14.19 1.59
N ILE A 8 -24.92 -13.72 2.56
CA ILE A 8 -23.63 -13.08 2.28
C ILE A 8 -22.68 -14.08 1.63
N ALA A 9 -22.58 -15.28 2.19
CA ALA A 9 -21.72 -16.35 1.68
C ALA A 9 -22.13 -16.87 0.30
N GLU A 10 -23.42 -16.84 -0.04
CA GLU A 10 -23.94 -17.24 -1.36
C GLU A 10 -23.52 -16.28 -2.48
N VAL A 11 -23.47 -14.97 -2.22
CA VAL A 11 -22.95 -13.99 -3.19
C VAL A 11 -21.43 -14.09 -3.32
N ASN A 12 -20.72 -14.34 -2.22
CA ASN A 12 -19.28 -14.57 -2.19
C ASN A 12 -18.43 -13.47 -2.87
N GLU A 13 -18.86 -12.22 -2.76
CA GLU A 13 -18.14 -11.02 -3.24
C GLU A 13 -18.24 -9.92 -2.17
N VAL A 14 -17.12 -9.26 -1.88
CA VAL A 14 -17.06 -8.05 -1.04
C VAL A 14 -17.38 -6.87 -1.95
N GLN A 15 -18.57 -6.30 -1.75
CA GLN A 15 -19.08 -5.14 -2.48
C GLN A 15 -19.08 -3.91 -1.57
N ASP A 16 -18.72 -2.76 -2.14
CA ASP A 16 -18.87 -1.44 -1.52
C ASP A 16 -20.29 -0.86 -1.67
N ALA A 17 -20.54 0.27 -1.00
CA ALA A 17 -21.84 0.95 -0.99
C ALA A 17 -22.36 1.32 -2.38
N HIS A 18 -21.46 1.71 -3.30
CA HIS A 18 -21.80 2.19 -4.63
C HIS A 18 -20.99 1.43 -5.69
N ILE A 19 -21.66 0.62 -6.52
CA ILE A 19 -20.99 -0.19 -7.55
C ILE A 19 -21.78 -0.26 -8.86
N GLY A 20 -21.07 -0.40 -9.98
CA GLY A 20 -21.61 -0.42 -11.34
C GLY A 20 -22.02 0.95 -11.88
N TYR A 21 -22.64 0.94 -13.07
CA TYR A 21 -23.13 2.16 -13.73
C TYR A 21 -24.12 2.91 -12.81
N ALA A 22 -23.89 4.20 -12.63
CA ALA A 22 -24.65 5.09 -11.75
C ALA A 22 -24.57 4.80 -10.22
N GLY A 23 -23.63 3.97 -9.76
CA GLY A 23 -23.37 3.80 -8.32
C GLY A 23 -24.54 3.20 -7.54
N SER A 24 -25.31 2.30 -8.16
CA SER A 24 -26.53 1.78 -7.56
C SER A 24 -26.25 1.02 -6.25
N PRO A 25 -26.98 1.30 -5.15
CA PRO A 25 -26.77 0.64 -3.86
C PRO A 25 -27.09 -0.84 -3.98
N ARG A 26 -26.17 -1.70 -3.52
CA ARG A 26 -26.33 -3.15 -3.68
C ARG A 26 -26.79 -3.89 -2.45
N GLU A 27 -27.59 -4.92 -2.71
CA GLU A 27 -28.14 -5.82 -1.71
C GLU A 27 -27.07 -6.48 -0.84
N GLN A 28 -25.88 -6.75 -1.38
CA GLN A 28 -24.79 -7.32 -0.60
C GLN A 28 -24.24 -6.32 0.43
N TYR A 29 -24.02 -5.07 0.05
CA TYR A 29 -23.59 -4.03 1.00
C TYR A 29 -24.67 -3.77 2.06
N LYS A 30 -25.96 -3.77 1.68
CA LYS A 30 -27.07 -3.70 2.65
C LYS A 30 -27.06 -4.88 3.64
N ARG A 31 -26.70 -6.08 3.19
CA ARG A 31 -26.53 -7.25 4.09
C ARG A 31 -25.37 -7.06 5.05
N PHE A 32 -24.25 -6.48 4.59
CA PHE A 32 -23.15 -6.09 5.47
C PHE A 32 -23.61 -5.07 6.52
N GLU A 33 -24.28 -3.99 6.14
CA GLU A 33 -24.82 -3.00 7.08
C GLU A 33 -25.79 -3.63 8.10
N LEU A 34 -26.61 -4.57 7.64
CA LEU A 34 -27.50 -5.34 8.53
C LEU A 34 -26.73 -6.29 9.47
N LEU A 35 -25.64 -6.90 9.00
CA LEU A 35 -24.77 -7.75 9.81
C LEU A 35 -24.10 -6.91 10.90
N LYS A 36 -23.48 -5.79 10.52
CA LYS A 36 -22.83 -4.84 11.44
C LYS A 36 -23.79 -4.30 12.50
N SER A 37 -25.01 -3.93 12.12
CA SER A 37 -25.98 -3.37 13.06
C SER A 37 -26.54 -4.40 14.04
N LYS A 38 -26.73 -5.65 13.61
CA LYS A 38 -27.32 -6.71 14.45
C LYS A 38 -26.33 -7.52 15.27
N ALA A 39 -25.11 -7.70 14.78
CA ALA A 39 -24.13 -8.54 15.45
C ALA A 39 -23.46 -7.82 16.62
N THR A 40 -23.29 -8.54 17.72
CA THR A 40 -22.42 -8.13 18.82
C THR A 40 -20.95 -8.19 18.39
N VAL A 41 -20.08 -7.47 19.11
CA VAL A 41 -18.62 -7.54 18.88
C VAL A 41 -18.12 -8.99 18.97
N LYS A 42 -18.59 -9.77 19.95
CA LYS A 42 -18.25 -11.19 20.10
C LYS A 42 -18.64 -12.01 18.86
N GLU A 43 -19.87 -11.86 18.36
CA GLU A 43 -20.30 -12.57 17.15
C GLU A 43 -19.47 -12.16 15.92
N LEU A 44 -19.10 -10.88 15.80
CA LEU A 44 -18.23 -10.43 14.71
C LEU A 44 -16.82 -11.04 14.81
N ILE A 45 -16.24 -11.12 16.01
CA ILE A 45 -14.97 -11.83 16.26
C ILE A 45 -15.10 -13.29 15.82
N ASP A 46 -16.16 -13.99 16.25
CA ASP A 46 -16.39 -15.39 15.87
C ASP A 46 -16.52 -15.54 14.34
N LEU A 47 -17.23 -14.61 13.68
CA LEU A 47 -17.41 -14.61 12.23
C LEU A 47 -16.13 -14.32 11.44
N THR A 48 -15.11 -13.68 12.03
CA THR A 48 -13.79 -13.60 11.38
C THR A 48 -13.15 -14.98 11.17
N ASN A 49 -13.59 -16.03 11.90
CA ASN A 49 -13.15 -17.42 11.72
C ASN A 49 -14.02 -18.20 10.72
N HIS A 50 -15.01 -17.57 10.09
CA HIS A 50 -15.95 -18.27 9.23
C HIS A 50 -15.26 -18.86 7.99
N LYS A 51 -15.72 -20.03 7.55
CA LYS A 51 -15.17 -20.76 6.39
C LYS A 51 -15.23 -19.96 5.09
N ASN A 52 -16.30 -19.16 4.92
CA ASN A 52 -16.45 -18.25 3.80
C ASN A 52 -15.69 -16.95 4.09
N LYS A 53 -14.73 -16.63 3.22
CA LYS A 53 -13.79 -15.52 3.39
C LYS A 53 -14.42 -14.14 3.24
N VAL A 54 -15.49 -14.02 2.45
CA VAL A 54 -16.28 -12.77 2.35
C VAL A 54 -17.04 -12.48 3.64
N VAL A 55 -17.59 -13.51 4.29
CA VAL A 55 -18.17 -13.35 5.64
C VAL A 55 -17.12 -12.90 6.64
N ALA A 56 -15.93 -13.51 6.64
CA ALA A 56 -14.84 -13.11 7.53
C ALA A 56 -14.39 -11.66 7.28
N CYS A 57 -14.28 -11.26 6.01
CA CYS A 57 -13.93 -9.90 5.62
C CYS A 57 -14.98 -8.88 6.12
N TYR A 58 -16.27 -9.10 5.84
CA TYR A 58 -17.33 -8.21 6.31
C TYR A 58 -17.46 -8.17 7.84
N ALA A 59 -17.24 -9.28 8.53
CA ALA A 59 -17.18 -9.29 9.98
C ALA A 59 -16.06 -8.37 10.51
N SER A 60 -14.90 -8.42 9.85
CA SER A 60 -13.77 -7.55 10.20
C SER A 60 -14.03 -6.07 9.92
N TRP A 61 -14.71 -5.73 8.83
CA TRP A 61 -15.20 -4.35 8.59
C TRP A 61 -16.18 -3.90 9.67
N GLY A 62 -17.05 -4.81 10.13
CA GLY A 62 -17.95 -4.54 11.25
C GLY A 62 -17.20 -4.25 12.56
N LEU A 63 -16.06 -4.92 12.81
CA LEU A 63 -15.21 -4.64 13.97
C LEU A 63 -14.53 -3.28 13.88
N ILE A 64 -14.04 -2.92 12.69
CA ILE A 64 -13.46 -1.59 12.41
C ILE A 64 -14.48 -0.48 12.65
N ASP A 65 -15.67 -0.62 12.06
CA ASP A 65 -16.75 0.36 12.18
C ASP A 65 -17.29 0.47 13.62
N LYS A 66 -17.06 -0.55 14.46
CA LYS A 66 -17.42 -0.56 15.89
C LYS A 66 -16.25 -0.21 16.82
N GLU A 67 -15.13 0.25 16.28
CA GLU A 67 -13.97 0.71 17.09
C GLU A 67 -13.43 -0.36 18.02
N TYR A 68 -13.42 -1.62 17.56
CA TYR A 68 -12.84 -2.71 18.34
C TYR A 68 -11.35 -2.45 18.61
N GLU A 69 -10.91 -2.54 19.86
CA GLU A 69 -9.55 -2.11 20.25
C GLU A 69 -8.43 -3.05 19.77
N HIS A 70 -8.74 -4.32 19.47
CA HIS A 70 -7.76 -5.35 19.12
C HIS A 70 -7.75 -5.69 17.62
N LEU A 71 -7.82 -4.66 16.76
CA LEU A 71 -7.73 -4.82 15.30
C LEU A 71 -6.41 -5.46 14.84
N ASP A 72 -5.32 -5.25 15.58
CA ASP A 72 -4.01 -5.87 15.35
C ASP A 72 -4.07 -7.40 15.41
N GLN A 73 -4.84 -7.96 16.35
CA GLN A 73 -5.04 -9.41 16.46
C GLN A 73 -5.80 -9.99 15.26
N ILE A 74 -6.81 -9.24 14.78
CA ILE A 74 -7.59 -9.63 13.60
C ILE A 74 -6.72 -9.61 12.35
N LEU A 75 -5.94 -8.54 12.16
CA LEU A 75 -5.02 -8.44 11.03
C LEU A 75 -3.94 -9.51 11.07
N ASN A 76 -3.30 -9.74 12.22
CA ASN A 76 -2.22 -10.74 12.31
C ASN A 76 -2.72 -12.13 11.88
N LYS A 77 -3.94 -12.49 12.29
CA LYS A 77 -4.59 -13.73 11.87
C LYS A 77 -4.83 -13.78 10.36
N PHE A 78 -5.26 -12.69 9.73
CA PHE A 78 -5.40 -12.66 8.28
C PHE A 78 -4.04 -12.73 7.58
N LEU A 79 -3.00 -12.09 8.10
CA LEU A 79 -1.64 -12.19 7.56
C LEU A 79 -1.04 -13.61 7.70
N ASP A 80 -1.42 -14.39 8.73
CA ASP A 80 -0.97 -15.77 8.91
C ASP A 80 -1.57 -16.75 7.88
N ASN A 81 -2.78 -16.48 7.42
CA ASN A 81 -3.50 -17.34 6.51
C ASN A 81 -4.35 -16.47 5.59
N ASP A 82 -3.67 -15.73 4.72
CA ASP A 82 -4.32 -14.75 3.86
C ASP A 82 -4.94 -15.43 2.64
N HIS A 83 -6.13 -15.00 2.28
CA HIS A 83 -6.87 -15.53 1.13
C HIS A 83 -7.40 -14.36 0.33
N ASN A 84 -7.44 -14.53 -0.98
CA ASN A 84 -8.12 -13.55 -1.80
C ASN A 84 -9.63 -13.69 -1.68
N VAL A 85 -10.32 -12.55 -1.71
CA VAL A 85 -11.77 -12.45 -1.88
C VAL A 85 -12.06 -11.76 -3.20
N SER A 86 -13.18 -12.10 -3.83
CA SER A 86 -13.68 -11.32 -4.98
C SER A 86 -14.14 -9.97 -4.47
N THR A 87 -13.71 -8.88 -5.10
CA THR A 87 -14.05 -7.51 -4.72
C THR A 87 -14.82 -6.82 -5.85
N PHE A 88 -15.74 -5.93 -5.49
CA PHE A 88 -16.39 -5.02 -6.42
C PHE A 88 -16.56 -3.65 -5.74
N SER A 89 -15.80 -2.67 -6.21
CA SER A 89 -15.85 -1.28 -5.73
C SER A 89 -15.96 -0.33 -6.92
N GLY A 90 -16.95 0.57 -6.91
CA GLY A 90 -17.27 1.40 -8.06
C GLY A 90 -17.48 0.56 -9.33
N CYS A 91 -16.67 0.80 -10.35
CA CYS A 91 -16.69 0.02 -11.61
C CYS A 91 -15.65 -1.10 -11.66
N LEU A 92 -14.86 -1.29 -10.61
CA LEU A 92 -13.72 -2.19 -10.59
C LEU A 92 -14.10 -3.50 -9.90
N LYS A 93 -13.97 -4.59 -10.64
CA LYS A 93 -13.99 -5.95 -10.09
C LYS A 93 -12.57 -6.45 -9.93
N GLY A 94 -12.28 -7.02 -8.78
CA GLY A 94 -10.93 -7.42 -8.41
C GLY A 94 -10.90 -8.71 -7.61
N SER A 95 -9.69 -9.04 -7.17
CA SER A 95 -9.45 -10.13 -6.24
C SER A 95 -8.32 -9.71 -5.32
N ASP A 96 -8.68 -9.32 -4.10
CA ASP A 96 -7.76 -8.72 -3.14
C ASP A 96 -7.60 -9.61 -1.91
N PRO A 97 -6.41 -9.65 -1.29
CA PRO A 97 -6.22 -10.36 -0.03
C PRO A 97 -7.10 -9.76 1.07
N ILE A 98 -7.65 -10.60 1.96
CA ILE A 98 -8.49 -10.11 3.08
C ILE A 98 -7.70 -9.16 3.98
N SER A 99 -6.39 -9.41 4.18
CA SER A 99 -5.55 -8.49 4.95
C SER A 99 -5.51 -7.07 4.33
N SER A 100 -5.52 -6.98 3.01
CA SER A 100 -5.58 -5.73 2.26
C SER A 100 -6.94 -5.05 2.43
N GLU A 101 -8.05 -5.78 2.28
CA GLU A 101 -9.41 -5.26 2.49
C GLU A 101 -9.63 -4.76 3.92
N PHE A 102 -9.07 -5.46 4.90
CA PHE A 102 -9.07 -5.04 6.30
C PHE A 102 -8.31 -3.73 6.50
N TYR A 103 -7.05 -3.71 6.08
CA TYR A 103 -6.16 -2.56 6.27
C TYR A 103 -6.73 -1.32 5.58
N ASN A 104 -7.20 -1.46 4.34
CA ASN A 104 -7.76 -0.37 3.55
C ASN A 104 -9.03 0.20 4.18
N ARG A 105 -9.90 -0.64 4.77
CA ARG A 105 -11.09 -0.17 5.49
C ARG A 105 -10.71 0.70 6.68
N TYR A 106 -9.75 0.27 7.50
CA TYR A 106 -9.32 1.03 8.66
C TYR A 106 -8.58 2.32 8.29
N TRP A 107 -7.63 2.22 7.36
CA TRP A 107 -6.87 3.37 6.85
C TRP A 107 -7.78 4.43 6.21
N ASN A 108 -8.79 4.02 5.42
CA ASN A 108 -9.76 4.95 4.85
C ASN A 108 -10.67 5.57 5.91
N LYS A 109 -11.08 4.82 6.95
CA LYS A 109 -11.87 5.37 8.06
C LYS A 109 -11.14 6.56 8.69
N LEU A 110 -9.87 6.36 9.07
CA LEU A 110 -9.04 7.41 9.68
C LEU A 110 -8.92 8.66 8.80
N ARG A 111 -8.73 8.48 7.50
CA ARG A 111 -8.59 9.60 6.56
C ARG A 111 -9.90 10.37 6.37
N LEU A 112 -11.01 9.67 6.19
CA LEU A 112 -12.32 10.28 5.92
C LEU A 112 -12.91 10.98 7.15
N GLU A 113 -12.53 10.56 8.36
CA GLU A 113 -12.96 11.17 9.62
C GLU A 113 -12.02 12.29 10.09
N SER A 114 -10.88 12.49 9.43
CA SER A 114 -9.86 13.46 9.84
C SER A 114 -10.01 14.82 9.15
N ASN A 115 -9.71 15.89 9.88
CA ASN A 115 -9.48 17.22 9.32
C ASN A 115 -8.03 17.44 8.84
N ASP A 116 -7.10 16.57 9.25
CA ASP A 116 -5.68 16.57 8.89
C ASP A 116 -5.24 15.11 8.72
N GLU A 117 -5.30 14.60 7.50
CA GLU A 117 -5.05 13.17 7.20
C GLU A 117 -3.64 12.75 7.63
N GLU A 118 -2.62 13.55 7.31
CA GLU A 118 -1.23 13.24 7.61
C GLU A 118 -1.01 13.12 9.11
N LYS A 119 -1.47 14.12 9.88
CA LYS A 119 -1.32 14.12 11.33
C LYS A 119 -2.07 12.96 11.98
N THR A 120 -3.25 12.60 11.47
CA THR A 120 -4.03 11.48 12.02
C THR A 120 -3.34 10.15 11.77
N LEU A 121 -2.89 9.89 10.53
CA LEU A 121 -2.16 8.66 10.21
C LEU A 121 -0.87 8.52 11.02
N GLN A 122 -0.13 9.62 11.22
CA GLN A 122 1.12 9.62 11.99
C GLN A 122 0.91 9.30 13.48
N ASN A 123 -0.18 9.80 14.08
CA ASN A 123 -0.40 9.74 15.53
C ASN A 123 -1.33 8.61 15.97
N ASP A 124 -2.03 7.93 15.07
CA ASP A 124 -2.93 6.84 15.44
C ASP A 124 -2.14 5.62 15.96
N GLU A 125 -2.39 5.24 17.21
CA GLU A 125 -1.69 4.16 17.93
C GLU A 125 -2.09 2.77 17.45
N GLN A 126 -3.35 2.59 17.06
CA GLN A 126 -3.84 1.29 16.60
C GLN A 126 -3.33 1.00 15.18
N LEU A 127 -3.26 2.02 14.32
CA LEU A 127 -2.59 1.96 13.03
C LEU A 127 -1.09 1.68 13.21
N LEU A 128 -0.41 2.26 14.21
CA LEU A 128 1.00 1.93 14.49
C LEU A 128 1.18 0.44 14.79
N LYS A 129 0.29 -0.16 15.59
CA LYS A 129 0.34 -1.60 15.89
C LYS A 129 0.13 -2.44 14.63
N ILE A 130 -0.84 -2.07 13.81
CA ILE A 130 -1.16 -2.71 12.52
C ILE A 130 0.03 -2.61 11.55
N ASP A 131 0.56 -1.40 11.36
CA ASP A 131 1.71 -1.10 10.50
C ASP A 131 2.94 -1.90 10.93
N SER A 132 3.18 -1.98 12.25
CA SER A 132 4.27 -2.76 12.82
C SER A 132 4.17 -4.23 12.44
N LEU A 133 2.98 -4.84 12.51
CA LEU A 133 2.79 -6.23 12.07
C LEU A 133 3.15 -6.40 10.60
N ILE A 134 2.76 -5.45 9.75
CA ILE A 134 3.06 -5.47 8.31
C ILE A 134 4.57 -5.42 8.06
N LEU A 135 5.32 -4.55 8.73
CA LEU A 135 6.76 -4.42 8.55
C LEU A 135 7.53 -5.71 8.86
N PHE A 136 7.09 -6.48 9.86
CA PHE A 136 7.79 -7.70 10.31
C PHE A 136 7.30 -8.98 9.62
N LYS A 137 6.15 -8.93 8.93
CA LYS A 137 5.58 -10.12 8.28
C LYS A 137 6.24 -10.37 6.92
N LYS A 138 6.38 -11.65 6.57
CA LYS A 138 6.87 -12.07 5.25
C LYS A 138 5.72 -12.11 4.24
N ASN A 139 6.02 -11.83 2.97
CA ASN A 139 5.10 -11.96 1.84
C ASN A 139 3.79 -11.16 1.99
N VAL A 140 3.87 -10.00 2.63
CA VAL A 140 2.72 -9.09 2.73
C VAL A 140 2.38 -8.54 1.36
N TYR A 141 1.09 -8.30 1.13
CA TYR A 141 0.63 -7.62 -0.08
C TYR A 141 1.30 -6.24 -0.21
N TRP A 142 1.91 -5.98 -1.36
CA TRP A 142 2.80 -4.83 -1.55
C TRP A 142 2.14 -3.50 -1.20
N LEU A 143 0.85 -3.32 -1.52
CA LEU A 143 0.13 -2.07 -1.31
C LEU A 143 0.00 -1.68 0.18
N ILE A 144 -0.19 -2.65 1.07
CA ILE A 144 -0.32 -2.33 2.50
C ILE A 144 1.05 -2.14 3.16
N LEU A 145 2.11 -2.75 2.61
CA LEU A 145 3.49 -2.47 3.03
C LEU A 145 3.91 -1.06 2.63
N ASP A 146 3.66 -0.69 1.37
CA ASP A 146 3.86 0.66 0.85
C ASP A 146 3.19 1.71 1.75
N ARG A 147 1.89 1.55 2.03
CA ARG A 147 1.17 2.47 2.92
C ARG A 147 1.74 2.50 4.34
N ALA A 148 2.06 1.35 4.92
CA ALA A 148 2.64 1.31 6.25
C ALA A 148 3.94 2.14 6.30
N LEU A 149 4.82 2.01 5.31
CA LEU A 149 6.06 2.79 5.23
C LEU A 149 5.80 4.30 5.06
N HIS A 150 4.75 4.68 4.32
CA HIS A 150 4.42 6.09 4.06
C HIS A 150 3.64 6.80 5.16
N ASN A 151 2.94 6.08 6.04
CA ASN A 151 2.07 6.69 7.04
C ASN A 151 2.82 7.56 8.06
N ARG A 152 4.08 7.25 8.38
CA ARG A 152 4.78 7.84 9.53
C ARG A 152 6.30 7.72 9.46
N LYS A 153 6.99 8.53 10.27
CA LYS A 153 8.35 8.22 10.73
C LYS A 153 8.26 7.26 11.92
N TYR A 154 8.81 6.06 11.78
CA TYR A 154 8.88 5.06 12.83
C TYR A 154 9.95 5.40 13.89
N PRO A 155 9.75 4.94 15.13
CA PRO A 155 10.80 4.96 16.15
C PRO A 155 12.02 4.11 15.75
N ASP A 156 13.19 4.43 16.30
CA ASP A 156 14.48 3.87 15.86
C ASP A 156 14.56 2.34 15.95
N ASN A 157 13.82 1.72 16.87
CA ASN A 157 13.79 0.26 17.02
C ASN A 157 13.20 -0.48 15.80
N TYR A 158 12.53 0.21 14.88
CA TYR A 158 12.05 -0.36 13.62
C TYR A 158 13.06 -0.24 12.47
N LEU A 159 14.07 0.63 12.58
CA LEU A 159 14.96 0.96 11.47
C LEU A 159 15.73 -0.25 10.94
N ASN A 160 16.15 -1.17 11.80
CA ASN A 160 16.83 -2.40 11.35
C ASN A 160 15.94 -3.25 10.43
N GLN A 161 14.64 -3.34 10.75
CA GLN A 161 13.69 -4.07 9.92
C GLN A 161 13.45 -3.35 8.59
N ILE A 162 13.34 -2.02 8.61
CA ILE A 162 13.16 -1.24 7.38
C ILE A 162 14.41 -1.30 6.49
N LYS A 163 15.62 -1.27 7.07
CA LYS A 163 16.88 -1.50 6.34
C LYS A 163 16.95 -2.89 5.71
N LEU A 164 16.47 -3.92 6.42
CA LEU A 164 16.36 -5.27 5.87
C LEU A 164 15.41 -5.29 4.66
N LEU A 165 14.25 -4.63 4.74
CA LEU A 165 13.32 -4.48 3.62
C LEU A 165 13.97 -3.72 2.45
N ALA A 166 14.64 -2.61 2.72
CA ALA A 166 15.26 -1.75 1.73
C ALA A 166 16.42 -2.45 0.99
N PHE A 167 17.39 -2.98 1.72
CA PHE A 167 18.65 -3.43 1.13
C PHE A 167 18.68 -4.92 0.82
N GLU A 168 18.10 -5.77 1.68
CA GLU A 168 18.12 -7.22 1.46
C GLU A 168 16.92 -7.67 0.62
N LYS A 169 15.72 -7.16 0.91
CA LYS A 169 14.51 -7.47 0.14
C LYS A 169 14.34 -6.58 -1.09
N LYS A 170 15.16 -5.55 -1.24
CA LYS A 170 15.17 -4.64 -2.40
C LYS A 170 13.79 -4.02 -2.62
N ASN A 171 13.11 -3.63 -1.54
CA ASN A 171 11.83 -2.93 -1.61
C ASN A 171 12.09 -1.42 -1.79
N LEU A 172 11.48 -0.83 -2.83
CA LEU A 172 11.71 0.56 -3.21
C LEU A 172 11.14 1.53 -2.17
N ASP A 173 9.93 1.27 -1.66
CA ASP A 173 9.27 2.12 -0.66
C ASP A 173 10.11 2.21 0.63
N ALA A 174 10.75 1.10 1.02
CA ALA A 174 11.68 1.07 2.15
C ALA A 174 12.99 1.81 1.84
N LEU A 175 13.49 1.78 0.60
CA LEU A 175 14.64 2.61 0.20
C LEU A 175 14.30 4.09 0.27
N GLU A 176 13.13 4.49 -0.23
CA GLU A 176 12.62 5.85 -0.13
C GLU A 176 12.45 6.28 1.34
N TYR A 177 11.93 5.39 2.18
CA TYR A 177 11.83 5.63 3.61
C TYR A 177 13.20 5.96 4.25
N ILE A 178 14.21 5.12 4.00
CA ILE A 178 15.55 5.32 4.57
C ILE A 178 16.16 6.62 4.02
N TYR A 179 15.99 6.91 2.74
CA TYR A 179 16.40 8.19 2.17
C TYR A 179 15.74 9.39 2.86
N LYS A 180 14.45 9.31 3.17
CA LYS A 180 13.69 10.42 3.77
C LYS A 180 14.00 10.63 5.26
N TYR A 181 14.21 9.56 6.02
CA TYR A 181 14.22 9.61 7.49
C TYR A 181 15.50 9.11 8.17
N ASP A 182 16.39 8.42 7.44
CA ASP A 182 17.61 7.81 7.96
C ASP A 182 18.75 7.88 6.92
N LEU A 183 18.97 9.05 6.32
CA LEU A 183 19.94 9.22 5.24
C LEU A 183 21.40 9.08 5.71
N GLU A 184 21.72 9.68 6.87
CA GLU A 184 23.09 9.79 7.38
C GLU A 184 23.73 8.41 7.55
N GLY A 185 24.83 8.16 6.85
CA GLY A 185 25.56 6.90 6.86
C GLY A 185 24.96 5.80 5.97
N ASN A 186 23.82 6.03 5.31
CA ASN A 186 23.21 5.10 4.36
C ASN A 186 23.33 5.54 2.89
N GLU A 187 23.95 6.70 2.60
CA GLU A 187 23.97 7.34 1.28
C GLU A 187 24.48 6.38 0.20
N LYS A 188 25.67 5.81 0.40
CA LYS A 188 26.27 4.87 -0.55
C LYS A 188 25.44 3.60 -0.71
N SER A 189 24.81 3.11 0.36
CA SER A 189 23.96 1.92 0.31
C SER A 189 22.70 2.18 -0.52
N ILE A 190 22.08 3.35 -0.35
CA ILE A 190 20.91 3.80 -1.13
C ILE A 190 21.28 3.94 -2.61
N GLN A 191 22.34 4.69 -2.92
CA GLN A 191 22.81 4.89 -4.30
C GLN A 191 23.04 3.55 -5.00
N ASN A 192 23.82 2.65 -4.37
CA ASN A 192 24.09 1.32 -4.91
C ASN A 192 22.84 0.46 -5.09
N ALA A 193 21.89 0.52 -4.15
CA ALA A 193 20.66 -0.26 -4.21
C ALA A 193 19.74 0.25 -5.34
N LEU A 194 19.60 1.57 -5.49
CA LEU A 194 18.79 2.20 -6.52
C LEU A 194 19.38 2.00 -7.92
N THR A 195 20.69 2.17 -8.09
CA THR A 195 21.35 1.86 -9.39
C THR A 195 21.13 0.41 -9.78
N LYS A 196 21.27 -0.54 -8.85
CA LYS A 196 20.97 -1.96 -9.11
C LYS A 196 19.47 -2.24 -9.33
N TYR A 197 18.60 -1.36 -8.86
CA TYR A 197 17.16 -1.48 -9.10
C TYR A 197 16.83 -1.25 -10.57
N LEU A 198 17.56 -0.33 -11.22
CA LEU A 198 17.41 -0.01 -12.65
C LEU A 198 17.73 -1.22 -13.56
N ASP A 199 18.55 -2.18 -13.11
CA ASP A 199 18.86 -3.41 -13.84
C ASP A 199 17.67 -4.40 -13.95
N ARG A 200 16.51 -4.09 -13.34
CA ARG A 200 15.34 -4.97 -13.37
C ARG A 200 14.67 -4.97 -14.74
N LYS A 201 14.26 -6.16 -15.19
CA LYS A 201 13.54 -6.35 -16.46
C LYS A 201 12.25 -5.54 -16.60
N LYS A 202 11.61 -5.22 -15.49
CA LYS A 202 10.34 -4.48 -15.47
C LYS A 202 10.37 -3.53 -14.28
N ILE A 203 10.22 -2.24 -14.61
CA ILE A 203 10.13 -1.13 -13.68
C ILE A 203 8.94 -0.31 -14.13
N TRP A 204 8.07 0.05 -13.19
CA TRP A 204 6.93 0.90 -13.48
C TRP A 204 7.37 2.35 -13.65
N PRO A 205 6.69 3.13 -14.49
CA PRO A 205 6.96 4.55 -14.69
C PRO A 205 7.15 5.35 -13.39
N SER A 206 6.25 5.15 -12.42
CA SER A 206 6.30 5.80 -11.11
C SER A 206 7.53 5.42 -10.30
N GLU A 207 8.06 4.20 -10.45
CA GLU A 207 9.28 3.79 -9.77
C GLU A 207 10.50 4.51 -10.33
N TYR A 208 10.57 4.73 -11.66
CA TYR A 208 11.63 5.55 -12.25
C TYR A 208 11.62 6.98 -11.73
N GLU A 209 10.42 7.57 -11.58
CA GLU A 209 10.30 8.92 -11.04
C GLU A 209 10.92 9.04 -9.64
N VAL A 210 10.63 8.09 -8.74
CA VAL A 210 11.22 8.03 -7.38
C VAL A 210 12.73 7.79 -7.46
N ILE A 211 13.17 6.79 -8.22
CA ILE A 211 14.59 6.43 -8.32
C ILE A 211 15.41 7.60 -8.85
N PHE A 212 14.97 8.24 -9.93
CA PHE A 212 15.69 9.36 -10.52
C PHE A 212 15.70 10.57 -9.60
N ASP A 213 14.58 10.89 -8.93
CA ASP A 213 14.56 12.02 -8.01
C ASP A 213 15.55 11.83 -6.85
N ILE A 214 15.64 10.62 -6.30
CA ILE A 214 16.60 10.29 -5.23
C ILE A 214 18.04 10.29 -5.75
N LEU A 215 18.33 9.63 -6.87
CA LEU A 215 19.71 9.55 -7.39
C LEU A 215 20.26 10.93 -7.74
N LEU A 216 19.46 11.81 -8.34
CA LEU A 216 19.89 13.16 -8.73
C LEU A 216 20.05 14.10 -7.52
N SER A 217 19.35 13.85 -6.41
CA SER A 217 19.46 14.70 -5.22
C SER A 217 20.84 14.63 -4.56
N PHE A 218 21.60 13.55 -4.80
CA PHE A 218 22.97 13.40 -4.33
C PHE A 218 23.97 14.31 -5.06
N LYS A 219 23.58 14.92 -6.20
CA LYS A 219 24.43 15.82 -7.01
C LYS A 219 25.78 15.21 -7.38
N ASP A 220 25.76 13.91 -7.67
CA ASP A 220 26.91 13.13 -8.10
C ASP A 220 26.88 12.99 -9.64
N GLU A 221 28.01 13.27 -10.29
CA GLU A 221 28.12 13.26 -11.75
C GLU A 221 27.95 11.85 -12.34
N ASP A 222 28.47 10.82 -11.69
CA ASP A 222 28.36 9.43 -12.14
C ASP A 222 26.90 8.96 -12.04
N LEU A 223 26.21 9.29 -10.94
CA LEU A 223 24.78 8.98 -10.78
C LEU A 223 23.91 9.75 -11.78
N THR A 224 24.27 11.01 -12.07
CA THR A 224 23.60 11.79 -13.10
C THR A 224 23.73 11.11 -14.47
N GLN A 225 24.92 10.61 -14.79
CA GLN A 225 25.15 9.91 -16.05
C GLN A 225 24.39 8.58 -16.13
N VAL A 226 24.26 7.86 -15.01
CA VAL A 226 23.40 6.66 -14.91
C VAL A 226 21.95 7.00 -15.27
N VAL A 227 21.37 8.04 -14.66
CA VAL A 227 19.99 8.47 -14.94
C VAL A 227 19.81 8.88 -16.40
N LEU A 228 20.72 9.68 -16.95
CA LEU A 228 20.65 10.12 -18.35
C LEU A 228 20.76 8.96 -19.34
N ASN A 229 21.54 7.93 -19.03
CA ASN A 229 21.65 6.74 -19.87
C ASN A 229 20.36 5.92 -19.83
N GLU A 230 19.79 5.72 -18.65
CA GLU A 230 18.53 4.99 -18.49
C GLU A 230 17.38 5.68 -19.24
N LEU A 231 17.30 7.01 -19.14
CA LEU A 231 16.32 7.81 -19.89
C LEU A 231 16.45 7.65 -21.41
N LYS A 232 17.68 7.57 -21.93
CA LYS A 232 17.89 7.32 -23.36
C LYS A 232 17.38 5.95 -23.79
N GLU A 233 17.54 4.93 -22.95
CA GLU A 233 17.02 3.58 -23.25
C GLU A 233 15.49 3.52 -23.17
N ILE A 234 14.87 4.22 -22.21
CA ILE A 234 13.41 4.38 -22.13
C ILE A 234 12.87 5.06 -23.40
N ASP A 235 13.50 6.18 -23.81
CA ASP A 235 13.12 6.95 -25.00
C ASP A 235 13.25 6.09 -26.28
N LYS A 236 14.34 5.32 -26.43
CA LYS A 236 14.55 4.41 -27.58
C LYS A 236 13.49 3.32 -27.66
N ASN A 237 13.07 2.78 -26.53
CA ASN A 237 12.15 1.65 -26.47
C ASN A 237 10.68 2.05 -26.60
N ASN A 238 10.36 3.35 -26.75
CA ASN A 238 8.99 3.90 -26.78
C ASN A 238 8.13 3.39 -25.59
N THR A 239 8.78 3.12 -24.46
CA THR A 239 8.08 2.66 -23.26
C THR A 239 7.37 3.85 -22.61
N TYR A 240 6.05 3.77 -22.48
CA TYR A 240 5.24 4.69 -21.68
C TYR A 240 5.87 4.84 -20.27
N PRO A 241 5.98 6.05 -19.68
CA PRO A 241 5.19 7.26 -19.89
C PRO A 241 5.87 8.30 -20.81
N SER A 242 5.18 9.40 -21.12
CA SER A 242 5.75 10.49 -21.91
C SER A 242 6.98 11.10 -21.24
N SER A 243 8.01 11.42 -22.03
CA SER A 243 9.27 12.07 -21.61
C SER A 243 9.08 13.32 -20.74
N SER A 244 7.91 13.94 -20.80
CA SER A 244 7.54 15.15 -20.04
C SER A 244 7.70 15.01 -18.53
N ASN A 245 7.44 13.84 -17.95
CA ASN A 245 7.55 13.65 -16.49
C ASN A 245 9.02 13.66 -16.04
N TYR A 246 9.89 13.01 -16.81
CA TYR A 246 11.31 12.95 -16.51
C TYR A 246 12.01 14.28 -16.78
N ASP A 247 11.59 15.02 -17.80
CA ASP A 247 12.10 16.37 -18.05
C ASP A 247 11.84 17.32 -16.87
N ALA A 248 10.69 17.17 -16.18
CA ALA A 248 10.39 17.92 -14.98
C ALA A 248 11.34 17.57 -13.82
N ILE A 249 11.70 16.29 -13.66
CA ILE A 249 12.68 15.82 -12.66
C ILE A 249 14.06 16.37 -12.98
N LEU A 250 14.53 16.26 -14.22
CA LEU A 250 15.83 16.84 -14.64
C LEU A 250 15.88 18.34 -14.35
N LYS A 251 14.82 19.07 -14.70
CA LYS A 251 14.70 20.51 -14.46
C LYS A 251 14.72 20.84 -12.96
N LYS A 252 14.01 20.06 -12.12
CA LYS A 252 14.01 20.21 -10.65
C LYS A 252 15.43 20.17 -10.09
N HIS A 253 16.29 19.31 -10.65
CA HIS A 253 17.69 19.15 -10.24
C HIS A 253 18.67 20.02 -11.05
N GLY A 254 18.19 20.93 -11.89
CA GLY A 254 19.03 21.87 -12.64
C GLY A 254 19.78 21.26 -13.83
N ILE A 255 19.38 20.06 -14.27
CA ILE A 255 20.02 19.33 -15.37
C ILE A 255 19.30 19.67 -16.68
N LYS A 256 20.09 20.02 -17.71
CA LYS A 256 19.57 20.21 -19.06
C LYS A 256 19.70 18.90 -19.81
N LYS A 257 18.60 18.44 -20.43
CA LYS A 257 18.65 17.34 -21.40
C LYS A 257 19.36 17.88 -22.63
N ASP A 258 20.54 17.33 -22.96
CA ASP A 258 21.23 17.72 -24.17
C ASP A 258 20.34 17.41 -25.38
N ALA A 259 19.98 18.44 -26.14
CA ALA A 259 19.11 18.35 -27.30
C ALA A 259 19.75 17.64 -28.51
N ASN A 260 20.99 17.16 -28.39
CA ASN A 260 21.81 16.67 -29.48
C ASN A 260 22.33 15.26 -29.18
N ASN A 261 21.64 14.25 -29.71
CA ASN A 261 22.18 13.02 -30.31
C ASN A 261 20.99 12.17 -30.77
N GLY A 262 20.27 12.69 -31.77
CA GLY A 262 19.42 11.90 -32.66
C GLY A 262 20.21 11.53 -33.91
#